data_AF-A0A2G2HFX1-F1
#
_entry.id   AF-A0A2G2HFX1-F1
#
_cell.length_a   1.000
_cell.length_b   1.000
_cell.length_c   1.000
_cell.angle_alpha   90.00
_cell.angle_beta   90.00
_cell.angle_gamma   90.00
#
_symmetry.space_group_name_H-M   'P 1'
#
loop_
_entity.id
_entity.type
_entity.pdbx_description
1 polymer ?
#
loop_
_entity_poly.entity_id
_entity_poly.type
_entity_poly.pdbx_seq_one_letter_code
_entity_poly.pdbx_strand_id
1 'polypeptide(L)'
;MLKSNAFQKFNLMIRNTITIISLILFISCSKKIHTPLTAQVNVVNEVKHKTIELRSVGFGAKKEDALYDSEKKVFEILFFRGIPNTSIETPLIGSNEPELLNKYKSYFDSFFKYKYKSFIMSTSLASPMQKDKGIFTSVNDVTINILSLKKDLEEHGIIRKFGF
;
A
#
# COMPACT_ATOMS: atom_id res chain seq x y z
N MET A 1 10.82 -63.47 26.48
CA MET A 1 11.67 -62.29 26.74
C MET A 1 11.74 -61.39 25.49
N LEU A 2 10.62 -60.83 25.01
CA LEU A 2 10.54 -60.12 23.71
C LEU A 2 9.72 -58.82 23.69
N LYS A 3 9.15 -58.37 24.83
CA LYS A 3 8.31 -57.15 24.89
C LYS A 3 9.06 -55.83 25.12
N SER A 4 10.38 -55.86 25.33
CA SER A 4 11.15 -54.67 25.76
C SER A 4 11.58 -53.73 24.62
N ASN A 5 11.86 -54.24 23.42
CA ASN A 5 12.51 -53.46 22.36
C ASN A 5 11.58 -52.52 21.58
N ALA A 6 10.28 -52.82 21.51
CA ALA A 6 9.32 -52.00 20.77
C ALA A 6 8.95 -50.71 21.55
N PHE A 7 8.77 -50.83 22.87
CA PHE A 7 8.40 -49.71 23.73
C PHE A 7 9.53 -48.67 23.87
N GLN A 8 10.78 -49.13 23.85
CA GLN A 8 11.96 -48.27 23.92
C GLN A 8 12.20 -47.50 22.61
N LYS A 9 11.97 -48.13 21.45
CA LYS A 9 12.02 -47.46 20.14
C LYS A 9 10.92 -46.42 19.96
N PHE A 10 9.72 -46.68 20.46
CA PHE A 10 8.59 -45.74 20.40
C PHE A 10 8.85 -44.46 21.20
N ASN A 11 9.39 -44.58 22.43
CA ASN A 11 9.77 -43.43 23.24
C ASN A 11 10.93 -42.62 22.65
N LEU A 12 11.89 -43.28 21.99
CA LEU A 12 12.99 -42.61 21.28
C LEU A 12 12.49 -41.84 20.04
N MET A 13 11.50 -42.37 19.33
CA MET A 13 10.88 -41.74 18.16
C MET A 13 10.04 -40.52 18.55
N ILE A 14 9.33 -40.57 19.67
CA ILE A 14 8.56 -39.43 20.24
C ILE A 14 9.50 -38.33 20.73
N ARG A 15 10.60 -38.68 21.39
CA ARG A 15 11.58 -37.69 21.88
C ARG A 15 12.24 -36.94 20.72
N ASN A 16 12.60 -37.64 19.64
CA ASN A 16 13.22 -37.02 18.47
C ASN A 16 12.26 -36.12 17.69
N THR A 17 10.96 -36.44 17.64
CA THR A 17 9.95 -35.60 16.98
C THR A 17 9.64 -34.32 17.75
N ILE A 18 9.63 -34.38 19.09
CA ILE A 18 9.44 -33.17 19.93
C ILE A 18 10.60 -32.18 19.77
N THR A 19 11.84 -32.66 19.65
CA THR A 19 13.00 -31.78 19.38
C THR A 19 12.95 -31.10 18.01
N ILE A 20 12.37 -31.74 16.99
CA ILE A 20 12.27 -31.17 15.63
C ILE A 20 11.19 -30.07 15.57
N ILE A 21 10.09 -30.23 16.32
CA ILE A 21 9.00 -29.25 16.37
C ILE A 21 9.43 -27.97 17.11
N SER A 22 10.26 -28.09 18.14
CA SER A 22 10.79 -26.94 18.89
C SER A 22 11.76 -26.06 18.07
N LEU A 23 12.34 -26.57 16.99
CA LEU A 23 13.31 -25.84 16.17
C LEU A 23 12.64 -24.98 15.08
N ILE A 24 11.35 -25.22 14.77
CA ILE A 24 10.63 -24.52 13.69
C ILE A 24 10.03 -23.17 14.15
N LEU A 25 10.01 -22.89 15.46
CA LEU A 25 9.39 -21.68 16.01
C LEU A 25 10.27 -20.42 15.99
N PHE A 26 11.51 -20.49 15.49
CA PHE A 26 12.43 -19.34 15.46
C PHE A 26 12.59 -18.66 14.09
N ILE A 27 11.77 -18.98 13.10
CA ILE A 27 11.82 -18.30 11.81
C ILE A 27 11.05 -16.96 11.89
N SER A 28 11.81 -15.98 12.40
CA SER A 28 11.96 -14.64 11.85
C SER A 28 10.72 -13.76 11.72
N CYS A 29 10.58 -12.87 12.70
CA CYS A 29 9.79 -11.66 12.60
C CYS A 29 10.47 -10.69 11.59
N SER A 30 9.93 -10.58 10.38
CA SER A 30 10.33 -9.53 9.44
C SER A 30 9.95 -8.16 9.99
N LYS A 31 10.93 -7.35 10.39
CA LYS A 31 10.72 -5.94 10.72
C LYS A 31 10.23 -5.21 9.45
N LYS A 32 8.94 -4.83 9.42
CA LYS A 32 8.43 -3.89 8.40
C LYS A 32 9.11 -2.54 8.65
N ILE A 33 9.99 -2.12 7.74
CA ILE A 33 10.57 -0.77 7.78
C ILE A 33 9.42 0.22 7.55
N HIS A 34 9.07 1.00 8.57
CA HIS A 34 8.02 2.01 8.49
C HIS A 34 8.65 3.31 7.98
N THR A 35 8.77 3.45 6.66
CA THR A 35 9.04 4.76 6.06
C THR A 35 7.75 5.59 6.09
N PRO A 36 7.78 6.86 6.52
CA PRO A 36 6.58 7.69 6.49
C PRO A 36 6.10 7.80 5.04
N LEU A 37 4.78 7.71 4.84
CA LEU A 37 4.16 7.74 3.52
C LEU A 37 4.56 8.98 2.71
N THR A 38 4.72 10.12 3.38
CA THR A 38 5.16 11.39 2.78
C THR A 38 6.58 11.37 2.25
N ALA A 39 7.48 10.55 2.81
CA ALA A 39 8.85 10.39 2.27
C ALA A 39 8.87 9.56 0.97
N GLN A 40 7.74 8.93 0.63
CA GLN A 40 7.64 8.05 -0.52
C GLN A 40 6.93 8.72 -1.71
N VAL A 41 6.43 9.96 -1.56
CA VAL A 41 5.73 10.69 -2.63
C VAL A 41 6.24 12.15 -2.71
N ASN A 42 6.65 12.61 -3.89
CA ASN A 42 7.15 13.97 -4.15
C ASN A 42 6.43 14.62 -5.34
N VAL A 43 6.32 15.95 -5.39
CA VAL A 43 5.70 16.67 -6.52
C VAL A 43 6.69 16.84 -7.66
N VAL A 44 6.26 16.51 -8.88
CA VAL A 44 7.05 16.67 -10.11
C VAL A 44 6.58 17.90 -10.89
N ASN A 45 5.26 18.09 -11.01
CA ASN A 45 4.66 19.21 -11.73
C ASN A 45 3.21 19.47 -11.29
N GLU A 46 2.73 20.71 -11.43
CA GLU A 46 1.33 21.08 -11.21
C GLU A 46 0.85 22.02 -12.33
N VAL A 47 -0.25 21.68 -13.00
CA VAL A 47 -0.83 22.53 -14.05
C VAL A 47 -2.22 23.00 -13.64
N LYS A 48 -2.35 24.32 -13.41
CA LYS A 48 -3.62 25.05 -13.25
C LYS A 48 -4.60 24.43 -12.24
N HIS A 49 -4.12 23.82 -11.15
CA HIS A 49 -4.92 23.23 -10.06
C HIS A 49 -5.90 22.11 -10.47
N LYS A 50 -5.79 21.59 -11.70
CA LYS A 50 -6.65 20.51 -12.23
C LYS A 50 -5.94 19.17 -12.26
N THR A 51 -4.62 19.21 -12.37
CA THR A 51 -3.77 18.03 -12.45
C THR A 51 -2.56 18.20 -11.56
N ILE A 52 -2.12 17.11 -10.95
CA ILE A 52 -0.88 17.07 -10.16
C ILE A 52 -0.08 15.84 -10.58
N GLU A 53 1.23 16.02 -10.75
CA GLU A 53 2.16 14.94 -11.04
C GLU A 53 3.00 14.64 -9.80
N LEU A 54 3.00 13.36 -9.40
CA LEU A 54 3.58 12.89 -8.15
C LEU A 54 4.51 11.72 -8.40
N ARG A 55 5.77 11.86 -7.99
CA ARG A 55 6.75 10.78 -7.94
C ARG A 55 6.51 9.94 -6.71
N SER A 56 6.16 8.68 -6.87
CA SER A 56 5.90 7.75 -5.77
C SER A 56 6.82 6.53 -5.80
N VAL A 57 7.09 5.95 -4.63
CA VAL A 57 7.85 4.70 -4.47
C VAL A 57 6.93 3.58 -3.97
N GLY A 58 6.81 2.52 -4.76
CA GLY A 58 6.02 1.34 -4.45
C GLY A 58 6.84 0.06 -4.31
N PHE A 59 6.35 -0.87 -3.50
CA PHE A 59 6.98 -2.15 -3.18
C PHE A 59 6.02 -3.32 -3.42
N GLY A 60 6.52 -4.45 -3.91
CA GLY A 60 5.67 -5.61 -4.18
C GLY A 60 6.43 -6.91 -4.43
N ALA A 61 5.74 -8.04 -4.29
CA ALA A 61 6.30 -9.37 -4.60
C ALA A 61 6.43 -9.59 -6.12
N LYS A 62 5.63 -8.87 -6.91
CA LYS A 62 5.67 -8.80 -8.37
C LYS A 62 5.77 -7.35 -8.84
N LYS A 63 6.09 -7.16 -10.12
CA LYS A 63 6.20 -5.82 -10.73
C LYS A 63 4.88 -5.06 -10.63
N GLU A 64 3.77 -5.76 -10.87
CA GLU A 64 2.43 -5.22 -10.85
C GLU A 64 2.01 -4.80 -9.44
N ASP A 65 2.43 -5.56 -8.42
CA ASP A 65 2.19 -5.24 -7.02
C ASP A 65 2.95 -3.95 -6.62
N ALA A 66 4.19 -3.81 -7.06
CA ALA A 66 5.00 -2.61 -6.79
C ALA A 66 4.44 -1.37 -7.50
N LEU A 67 3.95 -1.53 -8.73
CA LEU A 67 3.24 -0.47 -9.45
C LEU A 67 1.95 -0.07 -8.72
N TYR A 68 1.12 -1.05 -8.35
CA TYR A 68 -0.12 -0.81 -7.61
C TYR A 68 0.14 -0.10 -6.28
N ASP A 69 1.13 -0.54 -5.50
CA ASP A 69 1.51 0.09 -4.23
C ASP A 69 1.94 1.55 -4.43
N SER A 70 2.72 1.83 -5.48
CA SER A 70 3.13 3.19 -5.84
C SER A 70 1.93 4.10 -6.12
N GLU A 71 1.01 3.63 -6.98
CA GLU A 71 -0.20 4.37 -7.34
C GLU A 71 -1.13 4.56 -6.15
N LYS A 72 -1.33 3.52 -5.33
CA LYS A 72 -2.17 3.56 -4.12
C LYS A 72 -1.70 4.64 -3.14
N LYS A 73 -0.39 4.73 -2.90
CA LYS A 73 0.20 5.74 -1.99
C LYS A 73 -0.04 7.16 -2.46
N VAL A 74 -0.06 7.41 -3.77
CA VAL A 74 -0.41 8.72 -4.34
C VAL A 74 -1.81 9.14 -3.88
N PHE A 75 -2.79 8.25 -4.01
CA PHE A 75 -4.16 8.55 -3.56
C PHE A 75 -4.26 8.68 -2.04
N GLU A 76 -3.58 7.83 -1.27
CA GLU A 76 -3.56 7.95 0.21
C GLU A 76 -3.00 9.30 0.68
N ILE A 77 -1.93 9.79 0.06
CA ILE A 77 -1.40 11.13 0.33
C ILE A 77 -2.44 12.21 0.01
N LEU A 78 -3.04 12.17 -1.18
CA LEU A 78 -4.04 13.15 -1.60
C LEU A 78 -5.26 13.14 -0.66
N PHE A 79 -5.70 11.97 -0.22
CA PHE A 79 -6.88 11.81 0.62
C PHE A 79 -6.66 12.22 2.07
N PHE A 80 -5.51 11.84 2.66
CA PHE A 80 -5.35 11.83 4.12
C PHE A 80 -4.21 12.69 4.65
N ARG A 81 -3.31 13.18 3.79
CA ARG A 81 -2.15 13.98 4.23
C ARG A 81 -2.12 15.38 3.64
N GLY A 82 -2.50 15.52 2.37
CA GLY A 82 -2.17 16.72 1.61
C GLY A 82 -0.67 16.78 1.30
N ILE A 83 -0.27 17.79 0.55
CA ILE A 83 1.09 17.98 0.06
C ILE A 83 1.46 19.46 0.21
N PRO A 84 2.42 19.80 1.10
CA PRO A 84 2.81 21.18 1.34
C PRO A 84 3.19 21.93 0.07
N ASN A 85 2.82 23.22 0.00
CA ASN A 85 3.11 24.11 -1.12
C ASN A 85 2.50 23.67 -2.47
N THR A 86 1.33 23.05 -2.46
CA THR A 86 0.57 22.66 -3.66
C THR A 86 -0.90 23.05 -3.55
N SER A 87 -1.68 22.91 -4.63
CA SER A 87 -3.15 23.07 -4.55
C SER A 87 -3.88 22.05 -3.68
N ILE A 88 -3.20 20.99 -3.25
CA ILE A 88 -3.70 19.98 -2.33
C ILE A 88 -2.91 20.06 -1.02
N GLU A 89 -2.67 21.27 -0.52
CA GLU A 89 -1.95 21.49 0.74
C GLU A 89 -2.63 20.79 1.92
N THR A 90 -3.96 20.81 1.94
CA THR A 90 -4.77 20.06 2.90
C THR A 90 -5.28 18.75 2.30
N PRO A 91 -5.47 17.70 3.11
CA PRO A 91 -6.07 16.46 2.65
C PRO A 91 -7.44 16.68 2.01
N LEU A 92 -7.73 15.95 0.93
CA LEU A 92 -9.01 16.05 0.23
C LEU A 92 -10.19 15.59 1.11
N ILE A 93 -9.98 14.60 1.96
CA ILE A 93 -11.03 13.98 2.78
C ILE A 93 -10.86 14.37 4.25
N GLY A 94 -9.66 14.15 4.80
CA GLY A 94 -9.33 14.50 6.18
C GLY A 94 -8.21 13.63 6.75
N SER A 95 -7.67 14.01 7.90
CA SER A 95 -6.43 13.38 8.41
C SER A 95 -6.63 12.12 9.26
N ASN A 96 -7.86 11.80 9.68
CA ASN A 96 -8.13 10.59 10.49
C ASN A 96 -8.34 9.36 9.62
N GLU A 97 -7.25 8.90 9.01
CA GLU A 97 -7.24 7.82 8.03
C GLU A 97 -7.97 6.53 8.50
N PRO A 98 -7.73 5.95 9.69
CA PRO A 98 -8.42 4.72 10.10
C PRO A 98 -9.93 4.90 10.25
N GLU A 99 -10.36 6.02 10.82
CA GLU A 99 -11.79 6.32 11.01
C GLU A 99 -12.48 6.51 9.65
N LEU A 100 -11.87 7.28 8.75
CA LEU A 100 -12.41 7.59 7.43
C LEU A 100 -12.47 6.34 6.54
N LEU A 101 -11.41 5.50 6.56
CA LEU A 101 -11.41 4.23 5.84
C LEU A 101 -12.51 3.30 6.35
N ASN A 102 -12.76 3.26 7.66
CA ASN A 102 -13.84 2.44 8.22
C ASN A 102 -15.23 3.03 7.89
N LYS A 103 -15.40 4.34 8.03
CA LYS A 103 -16.67 5.05 7.76
C LYS A 103 -17.11 4.90 6.31
N TYR A 104 -16.17 4.94 5.36
CA TYR A 104 -16.43 4.86 3.93
C TYR A 104 -15.88 3.56 3.31
N LYS A 105 -15.85 2.47 4.08
CA LYS A 105 -15.20 1.21 3.69
C LYS A 105 -15.62 0.70 2.31
N SER A 106 -16.92 0.66 2.04
CA SER A 106 -17.44 0.19 0.74
C SER A 106 -16.96 1.05 -0.43
N TYR A 107 -16.79 2.35 -0.22
CA TYR A 107 -16.26 3.25 -1.25
C TYR A 107 -14.79 2.93 -1.51
N PHE A 108 -13.95 2.90 -0.47
CA PHE A 108 -12.51 2.67 -0.63
C PHE A 108 -12.16 1.28 -1.15
N ASP A 109 -12.89 0.24 -0.71
CA ASP A 109 -12.73 -1.12 -1.22
C ASP A 109 -12.98 -1.16 -2.74
N SER A 110 -14.04 -0.51 -3.21
CA SER A 110 -14.36 -0.41 -4.64
C SER A 110 -13.36 0.47 -5.39
N PHE A 111 -12.99 1.62 -4.79
CA PHE A 111 -12.09 2.61 -5.36
C PHE A 111 -10.74 1.98 -5.72
N PHE A 112 -10.07 1.38 -4.74
CA PHE A 112 -8.73 0.80 -4.95
C PHE A 112 -8.74 -0.51 -5.74
N LYS A 113 -9.89 -1.18 -5.86
CA LYS A 113 -10.01 -2.42 -6.64
C LYS A 113 -10.33 -2.17 -8.11
N TYR A 114 -11.13 -1.15 -8.42
CA TYR A 114 -11.72 -1.00 -9.75
C TYR A 114 -11.59 0.39 -10.35
N LYS A 115 -11.55 1.44 -9.52
CA LYS A 115 -11.84 2.80 -9.99
C LYS A 115 -10.63 3.71 -10.05
N TYR A 116 -9.67 3.56 -9.14
CA TYR A 116 -8.60 4.54 -8.95
C TYR A 116 -7.84 4.86 -10.25
N LYS A 117 -7.66 3.86 -11.13
CA LYS A 117 -7.01 4.00 -12.44
C LYS A 117 -7.70 5.00 -13.37
N SER A 118 -9.02 5.24 -13.25
CA SER A 118 -9.72 6.22 -14.09
C SER A 118 -9.32 7.67 -13.80
N PHE A 119 -8.68 7.91 -12.65
CA PHE A 119 -8.19 9.24 -12.27
C PHE A 119 -6.70 9.43 -12.59
N ILE A 120 -6.00 8.37 -12.97
CA ILE A 120 -4.62 8.44 -13.44
C ILE A 120 -4.63 8.84 -14.91
N MET A 121 -4.00 9.97 -15.22
CA MET A 121 -3.80 10.44 -16.59
C MET A 121 -2.59 9.76 -17.24
N SER A 122 -1.54 9.53 -16.47
CA SER A 122 -0.35 8.82 -16.91
C SER A 122 0.42 8.26 -15.71
N THR A 123 1.10 7.14 -15.95
CA THR A 123 2.12 6.60 -15.06
C THR A 123 3.36 6.32 -15.90
N SER A 124 4.51 6.88 -15.51
CA SER A 124 5.80 6.63 -16.17
C SER A 124 6.84 6.19 -15.12
N LEU A 125 7.78 5.34 -15.54
CA LEU A 125 8.89 4.95 -14.68
C LEU A 125 9.87 6.12 -14.56
N ALA A 126 10.05 6.65 -13.35
CA ALA A 126 11.04 7.68 -13.05
C ALA A 126 12.46 7.10 -12.97
N SER A 127 12.57 5.80 -12.70
CA SER A 127 13.81 5.04 -12.74
C SER A 127 13.54 3.58 -13.14
N PRO A 128 14.54 2.84 -13.66
CA PRO A 128 14.41 1.40 -13.88
C PRO A 128 13.95 0.68 -12.61
N MET A 129 13.02 -0.25 -12.78
CA MET A 129 12.50 -1.05 -11.66
C MET A 129 13.62 -1.91 -11.07
N GLN A 130 13.72 -1.89 -9.75
CA GLN A 130 14.76 -2.64 -9.01
C GLN A 130 14.14 -3.89 -8.38
N LYS A 131 14.94 -4.94 -8.18
CA LYS A 131 14.55 -6.12 -7.43
C LYS A 131 15.63 -6.43 -6.40
N ASP A 132 15.30 -6.34 -5.13
CA ASP A 132 16.18 -6.73 -4.02
C ASP A 132 15.49 -7.77 -3.14
N LYS A 133 16.19 -8.86 -2.81
CA LYS A 133 15.70 -9.94 -1.92
C LYS A 133 14.27 -10.43 -2.23
N GLY A 134 13.90 -10.46 -3.51
CA GLY A 134 12.57 -10.90 -3.95
C GLY A 134 11.48 -9.83 -3.94
N ILE A 135 11.79 -8.61 -3.49
CA ILE A 135 10.88 -7.46 -3.50
C ILE A 135 11.22 -6.55 -4.68
N PHE A 136 10.22 -6.27 -5.50
CA PHE A 136 10.29 -5.26 -6.55
C PHE A 136 10.07 -3.87 -5.97
N THR A 137 10.88 -2.91 -6.40
CA THR A 137 10.74 -1.48 -6.08
C THR A 137 10.50 -0.71 -7.37
N SER A 138 9.40 0.02 -7.42
CA SER A 138 9.02 0.88 -8.55
C SER A 138 9.05 2.34 -8.11
N VAL A 139 9.73 3.20 -8.88
CA VAL A 139 9.65 4.65 -8.71
C VAL A 139 8.93 5.20 -9.92
N ASN A 140 7.74 5.77 -9.71
CA ASN A 140 6.84 6.18 -10.78
C ASN A 140 6.47 7.65 -10.66
N ASP A 141 6.46 8.37 -11.78
CA ASP A 141 5.82 9.67 -11.88
C ASP A 141 4.37 9.44 -12.33
N VAL A 142 3.42 9.82 -11.47
CA VAL A 142 1.99 9.56 -11.62
C VAL A 142 1.25 10.88 -11.75
N THR A 143 0.63 11.13 -12.90
CA THR A 143 -0.20 12.32 -13.11
C THR A 143 -1.66 12.01 -12.79
N ILE A 144 -2.26 12.77 -11.90
CA ILE A 144 -3.65 12.59 -11.44
C ILE A 144 -4.54 13.73 -11.93
N ASN A 145 -5.72 13.39 -12.44
CA ASN A 145 -6.80 14.33 -12.69
C ASN A 145 -7.56 14.65 -11.38
N ILE A 146 -7.10 15.69 -10.68
CA ILE A 146 -7.67 16.14 -9.40
C ILE A 146 -9.12 16.59 -9.55
N LEU A 147 -9.47 17.22 -10.67
CA LEU A 147 -10.84 17.70 -10.89
C LEU A 147 -11.86 16.55 -10.90
N SER A 148 -11.59 15.50 -11.67
CA SER A 148 -12.48 14.33 -11.72
C SER A 148 -12.50 13.56 -10.41
N LEU A 149 -11.36 13.50 -9.71
CA LEU A 149 -11.27 12.85 -8.40
C LEU A 149 -12.13 13.56 -7.35
N LYS A 150 -12.07 14.89 -7.27
CA LYS A 150 -12.91 15.68 -6.34
C LYS A 150 -14.39 15.49 -6.63
N LYS A 151 -14.80 15.55 -7.90
CA LYS A 151 -16.20 15.30 -8.31
C LYS A 151 -16.68 13.92 -7.87
N ASP A 152 -15.84 12.90 -8.03
CA ASP A 152 -16.21 11.55 -7.60
C ASP A 152 -16.46 11.46 -6.09
N LEU A 153 -15.57 12.06 -5.31
CA LEU A 153 -15.70 12.12 -3.85
C LEU A 153 -16.98 12.88 -3.43
N GLU A 154 -17.33 13.96 -4.15
CA GLU A 154 -18.55 14.73 -3.93
C GLU A 154 -19.82 13.94 -4.28
N GLU A 155 -19.84 13.25 -5.42
CA GLU A 155 -20.97 12.44 -5.88
C GLU A 155 -21.27 11.27 -4.93
N HIS A 156 -20.23 10.71 -4.30
CA HIS A 156 -20.36 9.62 -3.34
C HIS A 156 -20.51 10.11 -1.88
N GLY A 157 -20.64 11.42 -1.65
CA GLY A 157 -20.85 11.99 -0.32
C GLY A 157 -19.66 11.84 0.63
N ILE A 158 -18.46 11.63 0.09
CA ILE A 158 -17.21 11.50 0.84
C ILE A 158 -16.73 12.88 1.30
N ILE A 159 -16.88 13.88 0.42
CA ILE A 159 -16.59 15.29 0.70
C ILE A 159 -17.82 16.15 0.39
N ARG A 160 -17.90 17.34 0.97
CA ARG A 160 -19.00 18.28 0.71
C ARG A 160 -18.87 18.86 -0.68
N LYS A 161 -20.00 19.02 -1.38
CA LYS A 161 -20.08 19.80 -2.62
C LYS A 161 -19.81 21.27 -2.32
N PHE A 162 -18.86 21.87 -3.02
CA PHE A 162 -18.63 23.31 -2.94
C PHE A 162 -19.32 24.01 -4.11
N GLY A 163 -20.37 24.79 -3.82
CA GLY A 163 -21.15 25.55 -4.81
C GLY A 163 -22.41 24.81 -5.29
N PHE A 164 -23.52 25.54 -5.35
CA PHE A 164 -24.78 25.14 -5.98
C PHE A 164 -24.84 25.67 -7.40
#